data_AF-A0A530LG22-F1
#
_entry.id   AF-A0A530LG22-F1
#
_cell.length_a   1.000
_cell.length_b   1.000
_cell.length_c   1.000
_cell.angle_alpha   90.00
_cell.angle_beta   90.00
_cell.angle_gamma   90.00
#
_symmetry.space_group_name_H-M   'P 1'
#
loop_
_entity.id
_entity.type
_entity.pdbx_description
1 polymer ?
#
loop_
_entity_poly.entity_id
_entity_poly.type
_entity_poly.pdbx_seq_one_letter_code
_entity_poly.pdbx_strand_id
1 'polypeptide(L)' 'TRMWAYEGKPLYTFIKDKKAGDVTGEGVGGVWHIAKAD' A
#
# COMPACT_ATOMS: atom_id res chain seq x y z
N THR A 1 -0.49 -5.65 -17.80
CA THR A 1 -0.88 -5.25 -16.43
C THR A 1 0.09 -4.17 -15.97
N ARG A 2 -0.40 -3.00 -15.54
CA ARG A 2 0.45 -1.91 -15.01
C ARG A 2 0.47 -2.03 -13.48
N MET A 3 1.62 -1.82 -12.86
CA MET A 3 1.80 -1.81 -11.40
C MET A 3 2.20 -0.41 -10.97
N TRP A 4 1.65 0.08 -9.87
CA TRP A 4 2.07 1.36 -9.31
C TRP A 4 3.42 1.21 -8.62
N ALA A 5 4.26 2.24 -8.73
CA ALA A 5 5.54 2.31 -8.05
C ALA A 5 5.70 3.67 -7.38
N TYR A 6 6.25 3.67 -6.18
CA TYR A 6 6.63 4.86 -5.42
C TYR A 6 8.15 4.87 -5.27
N GLU A 7 8.82 5.94 -5.70
CA GLU A 7 10.29 6.04 -5.71
C GLU A 7 10.99 4.84 -6.38
N GLY A 8 10.43 4.33 -7.48
CA GLY A 8 10.97 3.16 -8.20
C GLY A 8 10.74 1.82 -7.50
N LYS A 9 10.05 1.80 -6.35
CA LYS A 9 9.67 0.57 -5.64
C LYS A 9 8.22 0.20 -5.96
N PRO A 10 7.93 -1.06 -6.34
CA PRO A 10 6.57 -1.49 -6.64
C PRO A 10 5.67 -1.46 -5.39
N LEU A 11 4.42 -1.05 -5.56
CA LEU A 11 3.41 -1.01 -4.50
C LEU A 11 2.55 -2.27 -4.49
N TYR A 12 2.32 -2.79 -3.28
CA TYR A 12 1.50 -3.98 -3.06
C TYR A 12 0.24 -3.62 -2.27
N THR A 13 -0.86 -4.30 -2.58
CA THR A 13 -2.09 -4.18 -1.81
C THR A 13 -2.01 -5.03 -0.56
N PHE A 14 -2.63 -4.55 0.53
CA PHE A 14 -2.70 -5.32 1.76
C PHE A 14 -3.91 -6.24 1.74
N ILE A 15 -3.72 -7.51 2.13
CA ILE A 15 -4.75 -8.56 1.99
C ILE A 15 -6.02 -8.30 2.81
N LYS A 16 -5.96 -7.47 3.84
CA LYS A 16 -7.11 -7.12 4.68
C LYS A 16 -7.87 -5.89 4.19
N ASP A 17 -7.34 -5.15 3.23
CA ASP A 17 -8.04 -4.02 2.62
C ASP A 17 -9.12 -4.58 1.69
N LYS A 18 -10.38 -4.48 2.12
CA LYS A 18 -11.54 -5.06 1.40
C LYS A 18 -12.36 -4.00 0.68
N LYS A 19 -12.21 -2.74 1.06
CA LYS A 19 -12.92 -1.60 0.49
C LYS A 19 -11.93 -0.54 0.02
N ALA A 20 -12.35 0.23 -0.97
CA ALA A 20 -11.60 1.41 -1.38
C ALA A 20 -11.48 2.38 -0.19
N GLY A 21 -10.25 2.76 0.15
CA GLY A 21 -9.94 3.60 1.31
C GLY A 21 -9.65 2.83 2.60
N ASP A 22 -9.77 1.50 2.62
CA ASP A 22 -9.22 0.72 3.72
C ASP A 22 -7.69 0.86 3.73
N VAL A 23 -7.15 1.13 4.92
CA VAL A 23 -5.70 1.32 5.17
C VAL A 23 -5.24 0.45 6.33
N THR A 24 -5.85 -0.75 6.45
CA THR A 24 -5.64 -1.66 7.58
C THR A 24 -4.23 -2.25 7.65
N GLY A 25 -3.47 -2.08 6.56
CA GLY A 25 -2.06 -2.43 6.49
C GLY A 25 -1.12 -1.42 7.15
N GLU A 26 -1.55 -0.18 7.41
CA GLU A 26 -0.65 0.83 7.99
C GLU A 26 -0.09 0.37 9.34
N GLY A 27 1.24 0.31 9.44
CA GLY A 27 1.94 -0.09 10.67
C GLY A 27 1.98 -1.59 10.93
N VAL A 28 1.42 -2.42 10.05
CA VAL A 28 1.47 -3.88 10.22
C VAL A 28 2.91 -4.36 10.20
N GLY A 29 3.35 -4.92 11.33
CA GLY A 29 4.73 -5.41 11.50
C GLY A 29 5.81 -4.33 11.39
N GLY A 30 5.45 -3.04 11.42
CA GLY A 30 6.39 -1.93 11.25
C GLY A 30 7.02 -1.81 9.85
N VAL A 31 6.54 -2.59 8.87
CA VAL A 31 7.08 -2.63 7.50
C VAL A 31 6.08 -2.17 6.45
N TRP A 32 4.79 -2.14 6.79
CA TRP A 32 3.74 -1.69 5.90
C TRP A 32 3.42 -0.20 6.12
N HIS A 33 3.48 0.56 5.03
CA HIS A 33 3.20 2.01 5.03
C HIS A 33 2.31 2.37 3.84
N ILE A 34 1.44 3.36 4.04
CA ILE A 34 0.61 3.91 2.96
C ILE A 34 1.49 4.69 1.99
N ALA A 35 1.39 4.37 0.71
CA ALA A 35 1.98 5.20 -0.34
C ALA A 35 1.07 6.42 -0.59
N LYS A 36 1.59 7.61 -0.29
CA LYS A 36 0.96 8.87 -0.65
C LYS A 36 1.68 9.43 -1.88
N ALA A 37 0.93 9.81 -2.90
CA ALA A 37 1.45 10.68 -3.94
C ALA A 37 1.29 12.10 -3.40
N ASP A 38 2.38 12.71 -2.93
CA ASP A 38 2.44 14.17 -2.75
C ASP A 38 2.25 14.89 -4.10
#